data_AF-A0A062ISV4-F1
#
_entry.id   AF-A0A062ISV4-F1
#
_cell.length_a   1.000
_cell.length_b   1.000
_cell.length_c   1.000
_cell.angle_alpha   90.00
_cell.angle_beta   90.00
_cell.angle_gamma   90.00
#
_symmetry.space_group_name_H-M   'P 1'
#
loop_
_entity.id
_entity.type
_entity.pdbx_description
1 polymer ?
#
loop_
_entity_poly.entity_id
_entity_poly.type
_entity_poly.pdbx_seq_one_letter_code
_entity_poly.pdbx_strand_id
1 'polypeptide(L)'
;MNKLSIEDILSGALVGKPELIEVDIVVNGNPCTFETYIKIMDYDTAKAQMEANTEGREGLASILADCIVTEDGQRIFTEEQVRQKFNKHLIDALWAKILEKNFLGKLNTPKKSSENLSSGRNSSKTGSQEKQLRKQKETLVTGSTSSGESIEKEEEPST
;
A
#
# COMPACT_ATOMS: atom_id res chain seq x y z
N MET A 1 -18.09 18.67 16.97
CA MET A 1 -17.71 17.25 16.81
C MET A 1 -18.99 16.45 16.91
N ASN A 2 -19.32 15.70 15.86
CA ASN A 2 -20.52 14.85 15.89
C ASN A 2 -20.20 13.63 16.76
N LYS A 3 -21.09 13.31 17.71
CA LYS A 3 -20.95 12.14 18.58
C LYS A 3 -21.83 11.02 18.05
N LEU A 4 -21.27 9.82 17.92
CA LEU A 4 -22.04 8.60 17.69
C LEU A 4 -22.68 8.16 19.01
N SER A 5 -23.93 7.71 18.93
CA SER A 5 -24.64 7.04 20.02
C SER A 5 -24.37 5.53 20.02
N ILE A 6 -24.76 4.84 21.10
CA ILE A 6 -24.69 3.38 21.14
C ILE A 6 -25.72 2.78 20.17
N GLU A 7 -26.87 3.43 20.03
CA GLU A 7 -27.92 3.05 19.09
C GLU A 7 -27.41 3.08 17.63
N ASP A 8 -26.60 4.06 17.27
CA ASP A 8 -25.95 4.11 15.95
C ASP A 8 -25.03 2.91 15.73
N ILE A 9 -24.25 2.53 16.74
CA ILE A 9 -23.36 1.36 16.67
C ILE A 9 -24.18 0.08 16.51
N LEU A 10 -25.22 -0.10 17.33
CA LEU A 10 -26.11 -1.26 17.29
C LEU A 10 -26.87 -1.37 15.96
N SER A 11 -27.15 -0.24 15.31
CA SER A 11 -27.75 -0.22 13.96
C SER A 11 -26.78 -0.66 12.85
N GLY A 12 -25.49 -0.82 13.15
CA GLY A 12 -24.46 -1.15 12.17
C GLY A 12 -23.99 0.04 11.34
N ALA A 13 -24.19 1.28 11.81
CA ALA A 13 -23.83 2.51 11.07
C ALA A 13 -22.34 2.55 10.63
N LEU A 14 -21.47 1.81 11.32
CA LEU A 14 -20.03 1.72 11.04
C LEU A 14 -19.64 0.62 10.04
N VAL A 15 -20.52 -0.36 9.79
CA VAL A 15 -20.28 -1.42 8.77
C VAL A 15 -20.40 -0.83 7.37
N GLY A 16 -21.31 0.15 7.23
CA GLY A 16 -21.56 0.84 5.96
C GLY A 16 -22.21 -0.08 4.92
N LYS A 17 -22.26 0.42 3.68
CA LYS A 17 -22.68 -0.34 2.51
C LYS A 17 -21.51 -0.46 1.54
N PRO A 18 -21.51 -1.48 0.65
CA PRO A 18 -20.60 -1.50 -0.48
C PRO A 18 -20.67 -0.19 -1.27
N GLU A 19 -19.53 0.31 -1.69
CA GLU A 19 -19.43 1.53 -2.50
C GLU A 19 -18.82 1.19 -3.85
N LEU A 20 -19.42 1.74 -4.92
CA LEU A 20 -18.86 1.66 -6.27
C LEU A 20 -17.59 2.49 -6.32
N ILE A 21 -16.49 1.86 -6.73
CA ILE A 21 -15.21 2.51 -6.92
C ILE A 21 -14.69 2.29 -8.33
N GLU A 22 -13.84 3.22 -8.74
CA GLU A 22 -13.07 3.15 -9.97
C GLU A 22 -11.61 2.77 -9.63
N VAL A 23 -11.07 1.78 -10.34
CA VAL A 23 -9.73 1.23 -10.12
C VAL A 23 -8.91 1.38 -11.39
N ASP A 24 -7.83 2.16 -11.29
CA ASP A 24 -6.86 2.34 -12.37
C ASP A 24 -5.80 1.25 -12.34
N ILE A 25 -5.57 0.61 -13.48
CA ILE A 25 -4.57 -0.45 -13.67
C ILE A 25 -3.87 -0.29 -15.03
N VAL A 26 -2.73 -0.95 -15.18
CA VAL A 26 -2.04 -1.03 -16.48
C VAL A 26 -2.13 -2.45 -17.01
N VAL A 27 -2.71 -2.62 -18.20
CA VAL A 27 -2.85 -3.90 -18.88
C VAL A 27 -2.07 -3.86 -20.18
N ASN A 28 -1.05 -4.73 -20.31
CA ASN A 28 -0.17 -4.78 -21.49
C ASN A 28 0.45 -3.42 -21.86
N GLY A 29 0.80 -2.62 -20.84
CA GLY A 29 1.37 -1.28 -21.02
C GLY A 29 0.35 -0.16 -21.25
N ASN A 30 -0.94 -0.47 -21.37
CA ASN A 30 -1.99 0.52 -21.56
C ASN A 30 -2.68 0.83 -20.23
N PRO A 31 -2.84 2.12 -19.87
CA PRO A 31 -3.72 2.52 -18.78
C PRO A 31 -5.15 2.06 -19.07
N CYS A 32 -5.75 1.41 -18.09
CA CYS A 32 -7.10 0.88 -18.14
C CYS A 32 -7.77 1.16 -16.80
N THR A 33 -9.08 1.21 -16.84
CA THR A 33 -9.89 1.47 -15.65
C THR A 33 -11.05 0.49 -15.64
N PHE A 34 -11.41 0.02 -14.44
CA PHE A 34 -12.61 -0.78 -14.25
C PHE A 34 -13.33 -0.36 -12.96
N GLU A 35 -14.62 -0.69 -12.91
CA GLU A 35 -15.47 -0.40 -11.76
C GLU A 35 -15.77 -1.68 -10.97
N THR A 36 -15.86 -1.58 -9.65
CA THR A 36 -16.29 -2.66 -8.76
C THR A 36 -16.85 -2.08 -7.46
N TYR A 37 -17.60 -2.86 -6.68
CA TYR A 37 -17.97 -2.45 -5.33
C TYR A 37 -16.98 -2.98 -4.30
N ILE A 38 -16.68 -2.15 -3.29
CA ILE A 38 -15.88 -2.54 -2.13
C ILE A 38 -16.67 -2.27 -0.84
N LYS A 39 -16.69 -3.24 0.07
CA LYS A 39 -17.16 -3.05 1.46
C LYS A 39 -16.01 -2.74 2.42
N ILE A 40 -16.33 -2.06 3.53
CA ILE A 40 -15.41 -1.88 4.66
C ILE A 40 -15.09 -3.25 5.27
N MET A 41 -13.87 -3.44 5.76
CA MET A 41 -13.49 -4.65 6.48
C MET A 41 -14.31 -4.74 7.76
N ASP A 42 -15.04 -5.83 7.91
CA ASP A 42 -15.89 -6.10 9.06
C ASP A 42 -15.39 -7.34 9.82
N TYR A 43 -16.21 -7.81 10.75
CA TYR A 43 -15.86 -8.98 11.55
C TYR A 43 -15.70 -10.25 10.70
N ASP A 44 -16.49 -10.40 9.63
CA ASP A 44 -16.38 -11.55 8.73
C ASP A 44 -15.08 -11.50 7.92
N THR A 45 -14.63 -10.30 7.54
CA THR A 45 -13.30 -10.12 6.94
C THR A 45 -12.19 -10.59 7.89
N ALA A 46 -12.24 -10.17 9.16
CA ALA A 46 -11.25 -10.57 10.16
C ALA A 46 -11.26 -12.08 10.40
N LYS A 47 -12.45 -12.69 10.46
CA LYS A 47 -12.61 -14.15 10.58
C LYS A 47 -11.99 -14.88 9.39
N ALA A 48 -12.29 -14.44 8.15
CA ALA A 48 -11.74 -15.05 6.94
C ALA A 48 -10.21 -14.98 6.91
N GLN A 49 -9.63 -13.85 7.32
CA GLN A 49 -8.18 -13.69 7.43
C GLN A 49 -7.58 -14.65 8.47
N MET A 50 -8.20 -14.78 9.65
CA MET A 50 -7.72 -15.67 10.72
C MET A 50 -7.82 -17.15 10.34
N GLU A 51 -8.90 -17.56 9.68
CA GLU A 51 -9.09 -18.92 9.18
C GLU A 51 -8.03 -19.28 8.15
N ALA A 52 -7.79 -18.39 7.17
CA ALA A 52 -6.73 -18.60 6.20
C ALA A 52 -5.36 -18.79 6.87
N ASN A 53 -4.99 -17.92 7.80
CA ASN A 53 -3.72 -18.02 8.50
C ASN A 53 -3.60 -19.33 9.30
N THR A 54 -4.69 -19.79 9.92
CA THR A 54 -4.72 -21.05 10.70
C THR A 54 -4.54 -22.27 9.80
N GLU A 55 -5.03 -22.20 8.57
CA GLU A 55 -4.85 -23.23 7.54
C GLU A 55 -3.50 -23.12 6.80
N GLY A 56 -2.59 -22.23 7.25
CA GLY A 56 -1.30 -21.99 6.60
C GLY A 56 -1.41 -21.27 5.26
N ARG A 57 -2.57 -20.66 4.98
CA ARG A 57 -2.83 -19.86 3.79
C ARG A 57 -2.59 -18.38 4.09
N GLU A 58 -2.13 -17.66 3.08
CA GLU A 58 -1.92 -16.22 3.14
C GLU A 58 -3.29 -15.49 3.23
N GLY A 59 -3.41 -14.54 4.16
CA GLY A 59 -4.67 -13.89 4.53
C GLY A 59 -5.11 -12.71 3.66
N LEU A 60 -4.23 -12.07 2.89
CA LEU A 60 -4.58 -10.98 1.97
C LEU A 60 -5.54 -11.47 0.90
N ALA A 61 -5.34 -12.68 0.37
CA ALA A 61 -6.29 -13.27 -0.59
C ALA A 61 -7.71 -13.39 -0.01
N SER A 62 -7.84 -13.72 1.27
CA SER A 62 -9.12 -13.78 1.99
C SER A 62 -9.75 -12.41 2.16
N ILE A 63 -8.95 -11.41 2.51
CA ILE A 63 -9.44 -10.03 2.64
C ILE A 63 -9.92 -9.50 1.28
N LEU A 64 -9.13 -9.68 0.22
CA LEU A 64 -9.50 -9.24 -1.13
C LEU A 64 -10.79 -9.91 -1.61
N ALA A 65 -10.91 -11.23 -1.44
CA ALA A 65 -12.11 -11.96 -1.82
C ALA A 65 -13.36 -11.53 -1.03
N ASP A 66 -13.20 -11.17 0.24
CA ASP A 66 -14.29 -10.73 1.08
C ASP A 66 -14.71 -9.27 0.82
N CYS A 67 -13.75 -8.37 0.59
CA CYS A 67 -14.03 -6.95 0.40
C CYS A 67 -14.56 -6.62 -1.01
N ILE A 68 -14.21 -7.40 -2.03
CA ILE A 68 -14.65 -7.17 -3.41
C ILE A 68 -15.99 -7.87 -3.64
N VAL A 69 -17.04 -7.07 -3.68
CA VAL A 69 -18.43 -7.52 -3.61
C VAL A 69 -19.27 -6.93 -4.73
N THR A 70 -20.47 -7.44 -4.90
CA THR A 70 -21.54 -6.80 -5.67
C THR A 70 -22.13 -5.62 -4.89
N GLU A 71 -23.02 -4.85 -5.53
CA GLU A 71 -23.78 -3.78 -4.86
C GLU A 71 -24.53 -4.28 -3.61
N ASP A 72 -25.03 -5.51 -3.65
CA ASP A 72 -25.74 -6.17 -2.54
C ASP A 72 -24.82 -6.79 -1.48
N GLY A 73 -23.49 -6.68 -1.64
CA GLY A 73 -22.52 -7.20 -0.68
C GLY A 73 -22.14 -8.68 -0.86
N GLN A 74 -22.48 -9.30 -1.99
CA GLN A 74 -22.09 -10.69 -2.27
C GLN A 74 -20.68 -10.76 -2.85
N ARG A 75 -19.84 -11.69 -2.40
CA ARG A 75 -18.47 -11.86 -2.89
C ARG A 75 -18.46 -12.17 -4.39
N ILE A 76 -17.64 -11.45 -5.15
CA ILE A 76 -17.48 -11.68 -6.60
C ILE A 76 -16.42 -12.76 -6.87
N PHE A 77 -15.37 -12.78 -6.06
CA PHE A 77 -14.22 -13.67 -6.25
C PHE A 77 -14.10 -14.68 -5.12
N THR A 78 -13.65 -15.88 -5.44
CA THR A 78 -13.13 -16.80 -4.43
C THR A 78 -11.67 -16.51 -4.13
N GLU A 79 -11.20 -16.91 -2.97
CA GLU A 79 -9.78 -16.72 -2.62
C GLU A 79 -8.83 -17.42 -3.60
N GLU A 80 -9.23 -18.57 -4.13
CA GLU A 80 -8.44 -19.31 -5.11
C GLU A 80 -8.33 -18.54 -6.43
N GLN A 81 -9.41 -17.89 -6.86
CA GLN A 81 -9.36 -17.02 -8.03
C GLN A 81 -8.44 -15.83 -7.82
N VAL A 82 -8.45 -15.24 -6.61
CA VAL A 82 -7.52 -14.16 -6.26
C VAL A 82 -6.08 -14.66 -6.38
N ARG A 83 -5.74 -15.78 -5.72
CA ARG A 83 -4.37 -16.34 -5.74
C ARG A 83 -3.87 -16.69 -7.13
N GLN A 84 -4.74 -17.22 -8.00
CA GLN A 84 -4.34 -17.68 -9.33
C GLN A 84 -4.34 -16.58 -10.38
N LYS A 85 -5.26 -15.60 -10.30
CA LYS A 85 -5.52 -14.67 -11.41
C LYS A 85 -5.08 -13.24 -11.13
N PHE A 86 -4.88 -12.86 -9.87
CA PHE A 86 -4.55 -11.47 -9.55
C PHE A 86 -3.04 -11.30 -9.61
N ASN A 87 -2.59 -10.43 -10.51
CA ASN A 87 -1.19 -10.01 -10.53
C ASN A 87 -0.92 -8.97 -9.45
N LYS A 88 0.36 -8.70 -9.19
CA LYS A 88 0.79 -7.74 -8.16
C LYS A 88 0.17 -6.34 -8.36
N HIS A 89 0.10 -5.85 -9.59
CA HIS A 89 -0.43 -4.51 -9.88
C HIS A 89 -1.91 -4.38 -9.52
N LEU A 90 -2.71 -5.41 -9.84
CA LEU A 90 -4.12 -5.46 -9.49
C LEU A 90 -4.31 -5.56 -7.97
N ILE A 91 -3.50 -6.39 -7.30
CA ILE A 91 -3.51 -6.52 -5.83
C ILE A 91 -3.21 -5.17 -5.18
N ASP A 92 -2.14 -4.49 -5.59
CA ASP A 92 -1.73 -3.21 -5.01
C ASP A 92 -2.81 -2.14 -5.21
N ALA A 93 -3.39 -2.06 -6.42
CA ALA A 93 -4.43 -1.08 -6.75
C ALA A 93 -5.71 -1.28 -5.93
N LEU A 94 -6.20 -2.53 -5.84
CA LEU A 94 -7.38 -2.86 -5.04
C LEU A 94 -7.12 -2.69 -3.55
N TRP A 95 -5.95 -3.12 -3.06
CA TRP A 95 -5.58 -2.96 -1.67
C TRP A 95 -5.54 -1.49 -1.25
N ALA A 96 -4.99 -0.60 -2.09
CA ALA A 96 -5.00 0.83 -1.83
C ALA A 96 -6.43 1.39 -1.67
N LYS A 97 -7.36 0.96 -2.52
CA LYS A 97 -8.77 1.38 -2.45
C LYS A 97 -9.49 0.83 -1.22
N ILE A 98 -9.21 -0.43 -0.84
CA ILE A 98 -9.72 -1.01 0.41
C ILE A 98 -9.22 -0.21 1.60
N LEU A 99 -7.90 0.08 1.67
CA LEU A 99 -7.34 0.87 2.75
C LEU A 99 -7.94 2.27 2.81
N GLU A 100 -8.08 2.96 1.67
CA GLU A 100 -8.74 4.26 1.60
C GLU A 100 -10.15 4.23 2.20
N LYS A 101 -10.95 3.23 1.83
CA LYS A 101 -12.32 3.05 2.34
C LYS A 101 -12.35 2.73 3.84
N ASN A 102 -11.43 1.90 4.32
CA ASN A 102 -11.34 1.51 5.73
C ASN A 102 -10.78 2.60 6.64
N PHE A 103 -9.92 3.46 6.10
CA PHE A 103 -9.32 4.58 6.82
C PHE A 103 -10.12 5.88 6.69
N LEU A 104 -11.37 5.89 6.20
CA LEU A 104 -12.22 7.10 6.12
C LEU A 104 -12.48 7.81 7.48
N GLY A 105 -11.92 7.33 8.61
CA GLY A 105 -11.78 8.08 9.86
C GLY A 105 -10.51 8.97 9.98
N LYS A 106 -9.52 8.77 9.11
CA LYS A 106 -8.37 9.65 8.90
C LYS A 106 -8.66 10.40 7.61
N LEU A 107 -9.15 11.63 7.72
CA LEU A 107 -9.15 12.55 6.59
C LEU A 107 -7.75 12.52 5.96
N ASN A 108 -7.62 11.92 4.78
CA ASN A 108 -6.62 12.36 3.84
C ASN A 108 -7.04 13.80 3.50
N THR A 109 -6.59 14.75 4.30
CA THR A 109 -6.56 16.13 3.86
C THR A 109 -5.81 16.09 2.53
N PRO A 110 -6.42 16.57 1.43
CA PRO A 110 -5.71 16.62 0.17
C PRO A 110 -4.42 17.38 0.45
N LYS A 111 -3.26 16.74 0.24
CA LYS A 111 -2.00 17.46 0.16
C LYS A 111 -2.18 18.42 -0.98
N LYS A 112 -2.51 19.66 -0.64
CA LYS A 112 -2.49 20.80 -1.54
C LYS A 112 -1.07 20.80 -2.09
N SER A 113 -0.88 20.27 -3.30
CA SER A 113 0.33 20.52 -4.05
C SER A 113 0.42 22.03 -4.13
N SER A 114 1.34 22.65 -3.39
CA SER A 114 1.68 24.03 -3.67
C SER A 114 2.25 23.98 -5.08
N GLU A 115 1.45 24.43 -6.04
CA GLU A 115 1.98 24.88 -7.32
C GLU A 115 3.08 25.88 -6.98
N ASN A 116 4.33 25.44 -7.07
CA ASN A 116 5.44 26.35 -7.18
C ASN A 116 5.27 27.03 -8.53
N LEU A 117 4.46 28.09 -8.56
CA LEU A 117 4.52 29.12 -9.59
C LEU A 117 5.88 29.77 -9.44
N SER A 118 6.91 29.17 -10.05
CA SER A 118 8.18 29.85 -10.28
C SER A 118 7.89 30.92 -11.32
N SER A 119 7.52 32.12 -10.86
CA SER A 119 7.52 33.33 -11.66
C SER A 119 8.96 33.68 -12.00
N GLY A 120 9.50 33.04 -13.04
CA GLY A 120 10.81 33.33 -13.60
C GLY A 120 10.77 34.69 -14.30
N ARG A 121 11.13 35.74 -13.57
CA ARG A 121 11.39 37.06 -14.14
C ARG A 121 12.68 37.62 -13.55
N ASN A 122 13.79 37.42 -14.25
CA ASN A 122 14.84 38.43 -14.27
C ASN A 122 15.66 38.39 -15.55
N SER A 123 15.56 39.47 -16.31
CA SER A 123 16.49 39.81 -17.40
C SER A 123 17.63 40.64 -16.81
N SER A 124 18.88 40.31 -17.18
CA SER A 124 19.91 41.25 -17.71
C SER A 124 21.36 40.87 -17.31
N LYS A 125 22.09 40.35 -18.30
CA LYS A 125 23.40 40.74 -18.86
C LYS A 125 24.66 41.01 -17.97
N THR A 126 25.72 40.30 -18.39
CA THR A 126 27.15 40.68 -18.62
C THR A 126 28.11 40.96 -17.45
N GLY A 127 29.27 40.28 -17.46
CA GLY A 127 30.57 40.93 -17.18
C GLY A 127 31.64 40.13 -16.39
N SER A 128 32.72 39.77 -17.08
CA SER A 128 34.13 39.64 -16.62
C SER A 128 34.61 38.55 -15.64
N GLN A 129 35.40 37.64 -16.24
CA GLN A 129 36.83 37.35 -16.00
C GLN A 129 37.44 37.09 -14.60
N GLU A 130 38.22 36.00 -14.62
CA GLU A 130 39.55 35.75 -14.02
C GLU A 130 39.70 35.08 -12.64
N LYS A 131 40.46 33.95 -12.69
CA LYS A 131 41.52 33.46 -11.76
C LYS A 131 41.06 32.92 -10.38
N GLN A 132 41.62 31.88 -9.77
CA GLN A 132 42.68 30.90 -10.08
C GLN A 132 42.68 29.85 -8.92
N LEU A 133 43.03 28.60 -9.25
CA LEU A 133 43.93 27.69 -8.51
C LEU A 133 43.57 27.01 -7.16
N ARG A 134 43.74 25.67 -7.21
CA ARG A 134 44.34 24.68 -6.26
C ARG A 134 43.33 23.68 -5.66
N LYS A 135 43.26 22.42 -6.12
CA LYS A 135 44.20 21.26 -6.06
C LYS A 135 44.00 20.41 -4.80
N GLN A 136 43.46 19.19 -4.96
CA GLN A 136 43.97 17.87 -4.51
C GLN A 136 42.81 16.85 -4.62
N LYS A 137 42.80 15.95 -5.61
CA LYS A 137 43.47 14.64 -5.77
C LYS A 137 42.56 13.47 -5.31
N GLU A 138 41.94 12.80 -6.29
CA GLU A 138 41.44 11.42 -6.16
C GLU A 138 42.60 10.46 -5.84
N THR A 139 42.34 9.42 -5.05
CA THR A 139 42.84 8.06 -5.34
C THR A 139 41.89 7.04 -4.71
N LEU A 140 41.46 6.10 -5.54
CA LEU A 140 40.56 4.97 -5.32
C LEU A 140 41.41 3.69 -5.12
N VAL A 141 40.80 2.60 -4.64
CA VAL A 141 41.24 1.17 -4.68
C VAL A 141 42.09 0.71 -3.47
N THR A 142 41.99 -0.49 -2.85
CA THR A 142 41.07 -1.65 -2.70
C THR A 142 41.80 -2.62 -1.75
N GLY A 143 41.11 -3.43 -0.93
CA GLY A 143 41.65 -4.73 -0.48
C GLY A 143 41.26 -5.25 0.91
N SER A 144 40.35 -6.25 0.91
CA SER A 144 40.33 -7.53 1.69
C SER A 144 40.31 -7.45 3.24
N THR A 145 39.48 -8.17 4.02
CA THR A 145 39.13 -9.61 4.09
C THR A 145 37.88 -9.78 4.99
N SER A 146 36.78 -10.40 4.55
CA SER A 146 36.35 -11.81 4.75
C SER A 146 36.46 -12.41 6.16
N SER A 147 35.32 -12.96 6.59
CA SER A 147 35.07 -14.00 7.62
C SER A 147 34.97 -13.59 9.09
N GLY A 148 33.74 -13.37 9.56
CA GLY A 148 33.33 -13.56 10.94
C GLY A 148 32.26 -14.65 11.00
N GLU A 149 32.63 -15.84 11.43
CA GLU A 149 31.70 -16.94 11.73
C GLU A 149 32.22 -17.72 12.93
N SER A 150 31.43 -17.77 14.00
CA SER A 150 31.08 -18.97 14.79
C SER A 150 30.50 -18.56 16.14
N ILE A 151 29.19 -18.76 16.31
CA ILE A 151 28.51 -18.90 17.60
C ILE A 151 27.86 -20.29 17.60
N GLU A 152 27.87 -20.92 18.78
CA GLU A 152 27.06 -22.06 19.26
C GLU A 152 27.57 -23.48 19.01
N LYS A 153 28.08 -24.08 20.09
CA LYS A 153 27.79 -25.46 20.49
C LYS A 153 27.56 -25.49 22.00
N GLU A 154 26.31 -25.55 22.43
CA GLU A 154 25.94 -26.11 23.73
C GLU A 154 25.46 -27.55 23.50
N GLU A 155 25.93 -28.41 24.38
CA GLU A 155 25.87 -29.87 24.35
C GLU A 155 24.63 -30.35 25.11
N GLU A 156 23.87 -31.28 24.53
CA GLU A 156 22.74 -31.96 25.19
C GLU A 156 23.22 -32.80 26.40
N PRO A 157 22.41 -32.95 27.47
CA PRO A 157 22.54 -34.07 28.38
C PRO A 157 21.65 -35.24 27.94
N SER A 158 22.29 -36.38 27.69
CA SER A 158 21.65 -37.70 27.62
C SER A 158 21.49 -38.30 29.02
N THR A 159 20.27 -38.79 29.30
CA THR A 159 19.85 -39.77 30.34
C THR A 159 19.81 -39.34 31.80
#